data_AF-A0A106QDG2-F1
#
_entry.id   AF-A0A106QDG2-F1
#
_cell.length_a   1.000
_cell.length_b   1.000
_cell.length_c   1.000
_cell.angle_alpha   90.00
_cell.angle_beta   90.00
_cell.angle_gamma   90.00
#
_symmetry.space_group_name_H-M   'P 1'
#
loop_
_entity.id
_entity.type
_entity.pdbx_description
1 polymer ?
#
loop_
_entity_poly.entity_id
_entity_poly.type
_entity_poly.pdbx_seq_one_letter_code
_entity_poly.pdbx_strand_id
1 'polypeptide(L)'
;MTTEQRRARILELEAELTRLRAEELADPAAAERYFEKVWHDLRLGLVMPMDEYKKFLDECREIKKSSPSLAMNHFRNKMEVTLEQTVGVIKRL
;
A
#
# COMPACT_ATOMS: atom_id res chain seq x y z
N MET A 1 -35.83 13.66 -6.31
CA MET A 1 -34.79 13.53 -5.27
C MET A 1 -34.42 14.91 -4.78
N THR A 2 -34.71 15.21 -3.52
CA THR A 2 -34.41 16.51 -2.90
C THR A 2 -32.92 16.64 -2.59
N THR A 3 -32.47 17.86 -2.28
CA THR A 3 -31.09 18.13 -1.87
C THR A 3 -30.68 17.35 -0.62
N GLU A 4 -31.60 17.17 0.33
CA GLU A 4 -31.40 16.37 1.53
C GLU A 4 -31.26 14.88 1.21
N GLN A 5 -32.10 14.35 0.31
CA GLN A 5 -32.00 12.96 -0.15
C GLN A 5 -30.68 12.69 -0.91
N ARG A 6 -30.18 13.67 -1.69
CA ARG A 6 -28.86 13.58 -2.33
C ARG A 6 -27.72 13.51 -1.31
N ARG A 7 -27.75 14.39 -0.29
CA ARG A 7 -26.72 14.43 0.76
C ARG A 7 -26.69 13.15 1.58
N ALA A 8 -27.85 12.63 1.96
CA ALA A 8 -27.95 11.35 2.66
C ALA A 8 -27.37 10.20 1.83
N ARG A 9 -27.68 10.15 0.52
CA ARG A 9 -27.15 9.13 -0.38
C ARG A 9 -25.64 9.24 -0.58
N ILE A 10 -25.07 10.44 -0.62
CA ILE A 10 -23.62 10.64 -0.71
C ILE A 10 -22.92 10.10 0.54
N LEU A 11 -23.43 10.43 1.73
CA LEU A 11 -22.86 9.93 2.99
C LEU A 11 -22.90 8.40 3.08
N GLU A 12 -24.00 7.78 2.65
CA GLU A 12 -24.14 6.33 2.60
C GLU A 12 -23.12 5.69 1.65
N LEU A 13 -22.92 6.29 0.47
CA LEU A 13 -21.93 5.83 -0.50
C LEU A 13 -20.48 6.03 -0.01
N GLU A 14 -20.18 7.13 0.70
CA GLU A 14 -18.86 7.36 1.29
C GLU A 14 -18.56 6.36 2.41
N ALA A 15 -19.57 6.01 3.23
CA ALA A 15 -19.46 4.98 4.25
C ALA A 15 -19.22 3.59 3.64
N GLU A 16 -19.98 3.24 2.59
CA GLU A 16 -19.79 1.99 1.86
C GLU A 16 -18.41 1.90 1.21
N LEU A 17 -17.95 3.00 0.59
CA LEU A 17 -16.64 3.08 -0.04
C LEU A 17 -15.50 2.99 1.00
N THR A 18 -15.72 3.50 2.21
CA THR A 18 -14.80 3.34 3.33
C THR A 18 -14.77 1.89 3.81
N ARG A 19 -15.93 1.22 3.90
CA ARG A 19 -16.02 -0.20 4.29
C ARG A 19 -15.32 -1.10 3.27
N LEU A 20 -15.59 -0.92 1.99
CA LEU A 20 -14.97 -1.70 0.91
C LEU A 20 -13.45 -1.52 0.88
N ARG A 21 -12.95 -0.29 1.10
CA ARG A 21 -11.51 -0.05 1.23
C ARG A 21 -10.91 -0.77 2.44
N ALA A 22 -11.62 -0.78 3.56
CA ALA A 22 -11.18 -1.48 4.77
C ALA A 22 -11.17 -3.02 4.56
N GLU A 23 -12.15 -3.57 3.85
CA GLU A 23 -12.21 -4.99 3.47
C GLU A 23 -11.07 -5.36 2.51
N GLU A 24 -10.78 -4.52 1.52
CA GLU A 24 -9.66 -4.72 0.57
C GLU A 24 -8.29 -4.61 1.26
N LEU A 25 -8.15 -3.69 2.22
CA LEU A 25 -6.97 -3.59 3.11
C LEU A 25 -6.84 -4.81 4.03
N ALA A 26 -7.95 -5.48 4.34
CA ALA A 26 -8.00 -6.62 5.25
C ALA A 26 -7.73 -7.97 4.55
N ASP A 27 -7.62 -8.04 3.22
CA ASP A 27 -7.18 -9.25 2.50
C ASP A 27 -5.64 -9.31 2.44
N PRO A 28 -4.98 -10.09 3.33
CA PRO A 28 -3.53 -10.17 3.37
C PRO A 28 -2.98 -10.83 2.10
N ALA A 29 -3.77 -11.68 1.44
CA ALA A 29 -3.36 -12.35 0.21
C ALA A 29 -3.38 -11.39 -0.99
N ALA A 30 -4.19 -10.33 -0.97
CA ALA A 30 -4.12 -9.28 -1.99
C ALA A 30 -2.85 -8.43 -1.85
N ALA A 31 -2.47 -8.08 -0.62
CA ALA A 31 -1.22 -7.36 -0.35
C ALA A 31 0.01 -8.18 -0.76
N GLU A 32 0.04 -9.47 -0.41
CA GLU A 32 1.16 -10.36 -0.76
C GLU A 32 1.34 -10.48 -2.28
N ARG A 33 0.25 -10.73 -3.02
CA ARG A 33 0.26 -10.76 -4.50
C ARG A 33 0.73 -9.44 -5.11
N TYR A 34 0.37 -8.31 -4.49
CA TYR A 34 0.85 -7.00 -4.93
C TYR A 34 2.36 -6.86 -4.74
N PHE A 35 2.92 -7.27 -3.60
CA PHE A 35 4.36 -7.21 -3.35
C PHE A 35 5.15 -8.12 -4.28
N GLU A 36 4.66 -9.33 -4.54
CA GLU A 36 5.26 -10.24 -5.52
C GLU A 36 5.28 -9.62 -6.92
N LYS A 37 4.16 -9.01 -7.33
CA LYS A 37 4.08 -8.29 -8.60
C LYS A 37 5.11 -7.15 -8.66
N VAL A 38 5.21 -6.33 -7.62
CA VAL A 38 6.18 -5.22 -7.57
C VAL A 38 7.61 -5.74 -7.68
N TRP A 39 7.94 -6.83 -6.98
CA TRP A 39 9.24 -7.47 -7.05
C TRP A 39 9.60 -7.94 -8.47
N HIS A 40 8.63 -8.52 -9.19
CA HIS A 40 8.79 -8.91 -10.59
C HIS A 40 8.90 -7.72 -11.54
N ASP A 41 7.98 -6.74 -11.45
CA ASP A 41 7.90 -5.58 -12.34
C ASP A 41 9.16 -4.72 -12.25
N LEU A 42 9.71 -4.56 -11.04
CA LEU A 42 10.96 -3.84 -10.78
C LEU A 42 12.21 -4.70 -10.99
N ARG A 43 12.05 -5.98 -11.34
CA ARG A 43 13.15 -6.95 -11.53
C ARG A 43 14.09 -7.03 -10.32
N LEU A 44 13.53 -6.89 -9.12
CA LEU A 44 14.31 -6.90 -7.88
C LEU A 44 15.01 -8.24 -7.66
N GLY A 45 14.54 -9.33 -8.27
CA GLY A 45 15.20 -10.64 -8.23
C GLY A 45 16.62 -10.68 -8.78
N LEU A 46 17.06 -9.65 -9.52
CA LEU A 46 18.46 -9.51 -9.95
C LEU A 46 19.39 -9.00 -8.84
N VAL A 47 18.83 -8.34 -7.82
CA VAL A 47 19.59 -7.67 -6.75
C VAL A 47 19.25 -8.19 -5.36
N MET A 48 18.08 -8.81 -5.19
CA MET A 48 17.53 -9.21 -3.91
C MET A 48 16.53 -10.38 -4.07
N PRO A 49 16.76 -11.54 -3.42
CA PRO A 49 15.80 -12.63 -3.37
C PRO A 49 14.48 -12.20 -2.72
N MET A 50 13.38 -12.90 -3.05
CA MET A 50 12.05 -12.58 -2.52
C MET A 50 12.01 -12.60 -0.97
N ASP A 51 12.68 -13.54 -0.32
CA ASP A 51 12.70 -13.63 1.14
C ASP A 51 13.39 -12.43 1.79
N GLU A 52 14.45 -11.92 1.17
CA GLU A 52 15.13 -10.70 1.63
C GLU A 52 14.27 -9.47 1.37
N TYR A 53 13.55 -9.44 0.25
CA TYR A 53 12.58 -8.39 -0.05
C TYR A 53 11.43 -8.36 0.98
N LYS A 54 10.89 -9.51 1.39
CA LYS A 54 9.86 -9.58 2.43
C LYS A 54 10.37 -9.06 3.77
N LYS A 55 11.59 -9.44 4.18
CA LYS A 55 12.22 -8.89 5.39
C LYS A 55 12.38 -7.37 5.31
N PHE A 56 12.80 -6.86 4.16
CA PHE A 56 12.91 -5.42 3.94
C PHE A 56 11.54 -4.71 4.01
N LEU A 57 10.47 -5.32 3.51
CA LEU A 57 9.12 -4.80 3.65
C LEU A 57 8.66 -4.77 5.11
N ASP A 58 9.03 -5.77 5.91
CA ASP A 58 8.76 -5.78 7.35
C ASP A 58 9.52 -4.66 8.08
N GLU A 59 10.78 -4.40 7.72
CA GLU A 59 11.53 -3.24 8.22
C GLU A 59 10.82 -1.92 7.86
N CYS A 60 10.38 -1.76 6.61
CA CYS A 60 9.58 -0.61 6.19
C CYS A 60 8.27 -0.48 6.98
N ARG A 61 7.61 -1.61 7.30
CA ARG A 61 6.38 -1.64 8.09
C ARG A 61 6.63 -1.16 9.52
N GLU A 62 7.72 -1.59 10.16
CA GLU A 62 8.09 -1.12 11.50
C GLU A 62 8.44 0.38 11.50
N ILE A 63 9.19 0.86 10.50
CA ILE A 63 9.48 2.29 10.37
C ILE A 63 8.18 3.10 10.18
N LYS A 64 7.26 2.60 9.34
CA LYS A 64 5.98 3.27 9.04
C LYS A 64 5.15 3.53 10.29
N LYS A 65 5.15 2.62 11.27
CA LYS A 65 4.45 2.80 12.56
C LYS A 65 4.90 4.08 13.29
N SER A 66 6.18 4.42 13.18
CA SER A 66 6.75 5.63 13.79
C SER A 66 6.60 6.84 12.87
N SER A 67 6.92 6.68 11.58
CA SER A 67 6.84 7.74 10.58
C SER A 67 6.67 7.17 9.17
N PRO A 68 5.49 7.40 8.54
CA PRO A 68 5.26 7.00 7.15
C PRO A 68 6.22 7.65 6.16
N SER A 69 6.64 8.90 6.40
CA SER A 69 7.57 9.61 5.51
C SER A 69 8.98 9.02 5.56
N LEU A 70 9.43 8.56 6.74
CA LEU A 70 10.70 7.85 6.86
C LEU A 70 10.67 6.50 6.13
N ALA A 71 9.56 5.76 6.24
CA ALA A 71 9.40 4.49 5.52
C ALA A 71 9.44 4.70 3.99
N MET A 72 8.77 5.76 3.49
CA MET A 72 8.83 6.13 2.08
C MET A 72 10.25 6.46 1.63
N ASN A 73 10.98 7.28 2.38
CA ASN A 73 12.35 7.62 2.04
C ASN A 73 13.27 6.39 2.08
N HIS A 74 13.10 5.52 3.08
CA HIS A 74 13.88 4.29 3.22
C HIS A 74 13.68 3.35 2.02
N PHE A 75 12.43 3.09 1.66
CA PHE A 75 12.09 2.24 0.50
C PHE A 75 12.61 2.83 -0.81
N ARG A 76 12.36 4.13 -1.04
CA ARG A 76 12.76 4.82 -2.26
C ARG A 76 14.28 4.83 -2.43
N ASN A 77 15.03 5.09 -1.36
CA ASN A 77 16.49 5.14 -1.41
C ASN A 77 17.10 3.77 -1.65
N LYS A 78 16.52 2.70 -1.10
CA LYS A 78 17.03 1.34 -1.27
C LYS A 78 16.73 0.77 -2.67
N MET A 79 15.54 1.04 -3.18
CA MET A 79 15.03 0.43 -4.42
C MET A 79 15.19 1.34 -5.65
N GLU A 80 15.61 2.59 -5.47
CA GLU A 80 15.79 3.59 -6.53
C GLU A 80 14.55 3.79 -7.43
N VAL A 81 13.36 3.68 -6.82
CA VAL A 81 12.07 3.74 -7.52
C VAL A 81 11.45 5.14 -7.53
N THR A 82 10.39 5.30 -8.33
CA THR A 82 9.61 6.54 -8.34
C THR A 82 8.82 6.74 -7.03
N LEU A 83 8.42 7.99 -6.77
CA LEU A 83 7.58 8.31 -5.63
C LEU A 83 6.22 7.61 -5.71
N GLU A 84 5.64 7.51 -6.91
CA GLU A 84 4.35 6.86 -7.13
C GLU A 84 4.39 5.36 -6.77
N GLN A 85 5.43 4.66 -7.23
CA GLN A 85 5.67 3.26 -6.88
C GLN A 85 5.86 3.09 -5.37
N THR A 86 6.65 3.98 -4.76
CA THR A 86 6.88 4.00 -3.31
C THR A 86 5.57 4.16 -2.53
N VAL A 87 4.72 5.11 -2.91
CA VAL A 87 3.42 5.34 -2.27
C VAL A 87 2.53 4.11 -2.39
N GLY A 88 2.53 3.44 -3.54
CA GLY A 88 1.76 2.21 -3.78
C GLY A 88 2.11 1.07 -2.81
N VAL A 89 3.41 0.89 -2.55
CA VAL A 89 3.94 -0.12 -1.62
C VAL A 89 3.69 0.29 -0.17
N ILE A 90 4.15 1.48 0.25
CA ILE A 90 4.07 1.89 1.66
C ILE A 90 2.62 2.01 2.16
N LYS A 91 1.66 2.38 1.29
CA LYS A 91 0.24 2.40 1.69
C LYS A 91 -0.29 1.01 2.04
N ARG A 92 0.24 -0.06 1.45
CA ARG A 92 -0.21 -1.45 1.60
C ARG A 92 0.56 -2.25 2.66
N LEU A 93 1.64 -1.69 3.22
CA LEU A 93 2.36 -2.22 4.40
C LEU A 93 1.59 -1.99 5.69
#